data_AF-A0AAD5HB01-F1
#
_entry.id   AF-A0AAD5HB01-F1
#
_cell.length_a   1.000
_cell.length_b   1.000
_cell.length_c   1.000
_cell.angle_alpha   90.00
_cell.angle_beta   90.00
_cell.angle_gamma   90.00
#
_symmetry.space_group_name_H-M   'P 1'
#
loop_
_entity.id
_entity.type
_entity.pdbx_description
1 polymer ?
#
loop_
_entity_poly.entity_id
_entity_poly.type
_entity_poly.pdbx_seq_one_letter_code
_entity_poly.pdbx_strand_id
1 'polypeptide(L)'
;MALLIDQHELSLWKRLVHGIENNDAEKVRQSLDEGDPSVLFSHTQNHVVLTKPGMFGDELDHVNALQLAILKNKELIALMIIEAVCKNQSTKSPCLNHRCAKGNTALHFAAFHNMHEIIVMLLKAGANPYIRNDQRLRPLDCSHEEETVLALTSQVRPYSPPASSFSSVLLQKAAARQQPPHTPPDITSTISQDYFDSPPKSTRPRSKDSSISIPTPPPSPTRTCNNPTPTVVDNGTRRARFTLQSVFIDSCMNGDIDAVQDALSRGAKINARHGANDKSPLMIALVNDQENVARLLLSRQDININYQDSNGKEHQDFLLHSDKSELATLYGNNFLKHK
;
A
#
# COMPACT_ATOMS: atom_id res chain seq x y z
N MET A 1 5.58 13.82 32.66
CA MET A 1 4.31 13.68 33.41
C MET A 1 3.79 12.29 33.14
N ALA A 2 4.10 11.34 34.04
CA ALA A 2 3.53 10.01 33.98
C ALA A 2 2.04 10.14 34.30
N LEU A 3 1.20 9.76 33.35
CA LEU A 3 -0.25 9.73 33.50
C LEU A 3 -0.59 8.81 34.67
N LEU A 4 -1.07 9.40 35.78
CA LEU A 4 -1.85 8.68 36.78
C LEU A 4 -3.12 8.22 36.06
N ILE A 5 -3.11 7.01 35.50
CA ILE A 5 -4.34 6.34 35.12
C ILE A 5 -5.15 6.24 36.42
N ASP A 6 -6.38 6.77 36.40
CA ASP A 6 -7.22 6.75 37.59
C ASP A 6 -7.47 5.28 37.97
N GLN A 7 -7.25 4.92 39.24
CA GLN A 7 -7.48 3.55 39.72
C GLN A 7 -8.92 3.10 39.41
N HIS A 8 -9.85 4.06 39.37
CA HIS A 8 -11.22 3.84 38.93
C HIS A 8 -11.31 3.37 37.48
N GLU A 9 -10.64 4.06 36.55
CA GLU A 9 -10.62 3.73 35.11
C GLU A 9 -9.97 2.38 34.85
N LEU A 10 -8.88 2.07 35.56
CA LEU A 10 -8.26 0.75 35.49
C LEU A 10 -9.20 -0.36 35.98
N SER A 11 -10.02 -0.09 37.00
CA SER A 11 -11.02 -1.04 37.49
C SER A 11 -12.14 -1.26 36.47
N LEU A 12 -12.61 -0.20 35.80
CA LEU A 12 -13.63 -0.26 34.76
C LEU A 12 -13.13 -1.04 33.55
N TRP A 13 -11.89 -0.80 33.13
CA TRP A 13 -11.23 -1.57 32.07
C TRP A 13 -11.12 -3.06 32.44
N LYS A 14 -10.66 -3.40 33.64
CA LYS A 14 -10.59 -4.80 34.09
C LYS A 14 -11.96 -5.48 34.08
N ARG A 15 -13.00 -4.76 34.52
CA ARG A 15 -14.38 -5.25 34.47
C ARG A 15 -14.85 -5.46 33.03
N LEU A 16 -14.54 -4.52 32.13
CA LEU A 16 -14.86 -4.60 30.71
C LEU A 16 -14.20 -5.82 30.06
N VAL A 17 -12.89 -6.01 30.25
CA VAL A 17 -12.14 -7.17 29.74
C VAL A 17 -12.69 -8.47 30.30
N HIS A 18 -12.92 -8.55 31.60
CA HIS A 18 -13.51 -9.73 32.24
C HIS A 18 -14.91 -10.03 31.68
N GLY A 19 -15.72 -9.01 31.38
CA GLY A 19 -17.00 -9.16 30.71
C GLY A 19 -16.85 -9.74 29.30
N ILE A 20 -15.90 -9.24 28.50
CA ILE A 20 -15.60 -9.77 27.16
C ILE A 20 -15.16 -11.24 27.22
N GLU A 21 -14.24 -11.57 28.12
CA GLU A 21 -13.70 -12.93 28.27
C GLU A 21 -14.77 -13.95 28.68
N ASN A 22 -15.67 -13.56 29.59
CA ASN A 22 -16.75 -14.41 30.08
C ASN A 22 -18.05 -14.30 29.27
N ASN A 23 -18.06 -13.52 28.18
CA ASN A 23 -19.24 -13.26 27.36
C ASN A 23 -20.43 -12.67 28.13
N ASP A 24 -20.15 -11.81 29.11
CA ASP A 24 -21.14 -11.15 29.97
C ASP A 24 -21.43 -9.73 29.43
N ALA A 25 -22.45 -9.63 28.58
CA ALA A 25 -22.84 -8.39 27.91
C ALA A 25 -23.30 -7.30 28.88
N GLU A 26 -23.95 -7.67 29.99
CA GLU A 26 -24.45 -6.71 30.98
C GLU A 26 -23.30 -6.03 31.73
N LYS A 27 -22.27 -6.80 32.14
CA LYS A 27 -21.07 -6.21 32.74
C LYS A 27 -20.34 -5.27 31.78
N VAL A 28 -20.25 -5.64 30.51
CA VAL A 28 -19.65 -4.79 29.48
C VAL A 28 -20.44 -3.49 29.35
N ARG A 29 -21.77 -3.58 29.28
CA ARG A 29 -22.65 -2.41 29.19
C ARG A 29 -22.49 -1.47 30.39
N GLN A 30 -22.51 -2.01 31.61
CA GLN A 30 -22.29 -1.23 32.82
C GLN A 30 -20.94 -0.50 32.80
N SER A 31 -19.87 -1.20 32.42
CA SER A 31 -18.54 -0.58 32.26
C SER A 31 -18.53 0.56 31.23
N LEU A 32 -19.27 0.41 30.12
CA LEU A 32 -19.37 1.43 29.06
C LEU A 32 -20.23 2.61 29.47
N ASP A 33 -21.27 2.39 30.27
CA ASP A 33 -22.18 3.43 30.77
C ASP A 33 -21.55 4.23 31.94
N GLU A 34 -20.71 3.59 32.77
CA GLU A 34 -20.04 4.20 33.92
C GLU A 34 -18.75 4.97 33.59
N GLY A 35 -18.08 4.65 32.48
CA GLY A 35 -16.75 5.17 32.14
C GLY A 35 -16.72 6.11 30.92
N ASP A 36 -15.71 6.98 30.85
CA ASP A 36 -15.43 7.71 29.60
C ASP A 36 -14.93 6.72 28.53
N PRO A 37 -15.61 6.59 27.38
CA PRO A 37 -15.17 5.76 26.28
C PRO A 37 -13.71 6.02 25.87
N SER A 38 -13.21 7.24 26.01
CA SER A 38 -11.85 7.62 25.59
C SER A 38 -10.80 6.77 26.30
N VAL A 39 -10.96 6.61 27.61
CA VAL A 39 -9.97 5.98 28.48
C VAL A 39 -10.12 4.47 28.50
N LEU A 40 -11.36 3.99 28.33
CA LEU A 40 -11.62 2.56 28.15
C LEU A 40 -10.98 2.00 26.87
N PHE A 41 -10.51 2.84 25.94
CA PHE A 41 -9.89 2.37 24.69
C PHE A 41 -8.45 2.86 24.47
N SER A 42 -7.86 3.67 25.37
CA SER A 42 -6.61 4.42 25.14
C SER A 42 -5.30 3.66 25.42
N HIS A 43 -5.13 2.46 24.85
CA HIS A 43 -3.96 1.58 25.00
C HIS A 43 -3.89 0.84 26.33
N THR A 44 -3.81 -0.48 26.21
CA THR A 44 -3.64 -1.35 27.36
C THR A 44 -2.27 -2.00 27.29
N GLN A 45 -1.66 -2.15 28.47
CA GLN A 45 -0.44 -2.94 28.66
C GLN A 45 -0.77 -4.44 28.72
N ASN A 46 -1.80 -4.88 27.98
CA ASN A 46 -2.25 -6.26 28.02
C ASN A 46 -1.65 -7.03 26.85
N HIS A 47 -0.89 -8.05 27.22
CA HIS A 47 -0.40 -9.09 26.33
C HIS A 47 -1.50 -10.12 26.14
N VAL A 48 -2.02 -10.25 24.93
CA VAL A 48 -3.01 -11.28 24.59
C VAL A 48 -2.31 -12.36 23.79
N VAL A 49 -2.14 -13.53 24.40
CA VAL A 49 -1.63 -14.73 23.72
C VAL A 49 -2.73 -15.30 22.84
N LEU A 50 -2.44 -15.45 21.55
CA LEU A 50 -3.37 -16.11 20.63
C LEU A 50 -3.31 -17.63 20.83
N THR A 51 -4.49 -18.25 20.94
CA THR A 51 -4.61 -19.72 21.04
C THR A 51 -4.23 -20.44 19.75
N LYS A 52 -4.04 -19.72 18.65
CA LYS A 52 -3.47 -20.21 17.39
C LYS A 52 -2.51 -19.16 16.82
N PRO A 53 -1.18 -19.34 16.96
CA PRO A 53 -0.22 -18.49 16.27
C PRO A 53 -0.44 -18.64 14.76
N GLY A 54 -0.73 -17.52 14.10
CA GLY A 54 -1.12 -17.48 12.69
C GLY A 54 -0.70 -16.19 12.02
N MET A 55 -1.46 -15.75 11.02
CA MET A 55 -1.22 -14.55 10.21
C MET A 55 -0.88 -13.28 11.02
N PHE A 56 -1.36 -13.19 12.26
CA PHE A 56 -1.18 -12.04 13.15
C PHE A 56 -0.09 -12.19 14.22
N GLY A 57 0.63 -13.32 14.26
CA GLY A 57 1.68 -13.60 15.26
C GLY A 57 1.22 -14.30 16.53
N ASP A 58 2.19 -14.52 17.41
CA ASP A 58 2.00 -15.31 18.62
C ASP A 58 1.53 -14.42 19.79
N GLU A 59 1.90 -13.14 19.74
CA GLU A 59 1.68 -12.17 20.80
C GLU A 59 1.02 -10.91 20.23
N LEU A 60 -0.10 -10.49 20.83
CA LEU A 60 -0.76 -9.23 20.53
C LEU A 60 -0.61 -8.27 21.72
N ASP A 61 0.24 -7.27 21.53
CA ASP A 61 0.36 -6.13 22.44
C ASP A 61 -0.54 -4.97 22.01
N HIS A 62 -0.91 -4.15 22.98
CA HIS A 62 -1.66 -2.90 22.80
C HIS A 62 -3.03 -3.09 22.12
N VAL A 63 -3.74 -4.16 22.47
CA VAL A 63 -5.08 -4.45 21.94
C VAL A 63 -6.13 -3.58 22.65
N ASN A 64 -7.06 -2.99 21.88
CA ASN A 64 -8.21 -2.29 22.47
C ASN A 64 -9.37 -3.26 22.76
N ALA A 65 -10.36 -2.85 23.56
CA ALA A 65 -11.48 -3.74 23.92
C ALA A 65 -12.30 -4.20 22.72
N LEU A 66 -12.44 -3.35 21.69
CA LEU A 66 -13.13 -3.69 20.45
C LEU A 66 -12.43 -4.83 19.70
N GLN A 67 -11.12 -4.72 19.49
CA GLN A 67 -10.28 -5.74 18.86
C GLN A 67 -10.28 -7.03 19.68
N LEU A 68 -10.24 -6.93 21.02
CA LEU A 68 -10.32 -8.10 21.89
C LEU A 68 -11.65 -8.83 21.73
N ALA A 69 -12.78 -8.11 21.69
CA ALA A 69 -14.10 -8.71 21.47
C ALA A 69 -14.19 -9.43 20.12
N ILE A 70 -13.67 -8.81 19.05
CA ILE A 70 -13.59 -9.41 17.71
C ILE A 70 -12.72 -10.68 17.74
N LEU A 71 -11.52 -10.59 18.33
CA LEU A 71 -10.57 -11.70 18.41
C LEU A 71 -11.12 -12.90 19.20
N LYS A 72 -11.92 -12.64 20.24
CA LYS A 72 -12.59 -13.66 21.04
C LYS A 72 -13.91 -14.17 20.42
N ASN A 73 -14.21 -13.74 19.19
CA ASN A 73 -15.43 -14.10 18.46
C ASN A 73 -16.72 -13.73 19.23
N LYS A 74 -16.72 -12.56 19.89
CA LYS A 74 -17.86 -12.06 20.69
C LYS A 74 -18.61 -10.98 19.91
N GLU A 75 -19.34 -11.40 18.88
CA GLU A 75 -19.96 -10.48 17.92
C GLU A 75 -20.91 -9.48 18.58
N LEU A 76 -21.83 -9.95 19.43
CA LEU A 76 -22.78 -9.10 20.14
C LEU A 76 -22.09 -8.03 21.00
N ILE A 77 -21.04 -8.43 21.72
CA ILE A 77 -20.25 -7.51 22.55
C ILE A 77 -19.49 -6.51 21.69
N ALA A 78 -18.92 -6.95 20.56
CA ALA A 78 -18.24 -6.06 19.62
C ALA A 78 -19.22 -5.01 19.05
N LEU A 79 -20.43 -5.41 18.67
CA LEU A 79 -21.47 -4.50 18.19
C LEU A 79 -21.87 -3.47 19.26
N MET A 80 -22.06 -3.90 20.50
CA MET A 80 -22.33 -3.00 21.63
C MET A 80 -21.22 -1.96 21.83
N ILE A 81 -19.95 -2.39 21.75
CA ILE A 81 -18.79 -1.50 21.84
C ILE A 81 -18.77 -0.51 20.68
N ILE A 82 -19.04 -0.94 19.44
CA ILE A 82 -19.10 -0.06 18.27
C ILE A 82 -20.19 1.00 18.44
N GLU A 83 -21.37 0.60 18.93
CA GLU A 83 -22.48 1.51 19.18
C GLU A 83 -22.11 2.55 20.26
N ALA A 84 -21.50 2.12 21.36
CA ALA A 84 -21.03 3.00 22.42
C ALA A 84 -19.98 4.01 21.91
N VAL A 85 -19.02 3.55 21.11
CA VAL A 85 -18.00 4.39 20.47
C VAL A 85 -18.64 5.38 19.49
N CYS A 86 -19.70 4.99 18.78
CA CYS A 86 -20.40 5.88 17.85
C CYS A 86 -21.12 7.04 18.53
N LYS A 87 -21.47 6.92 19.83
CA LYS A 87 -22.08 8.00 20.62
C LYS A 87 -21.09 9.12 20.93
N ASN A 88 -19.79 8.85 20.92
CA ASN A 88 -18.76 9.84 21.28
C ASN A 88 -17.82 10.14 20.10
N GLN A 89 -18.00 11.30 19.48
CA GLN A 89 -17.27 11.70 18.28
C GLN A 89 -15.75 11.80 18.49
N SER A 90 -15.30 12.15 19.71
CA SER A 90 -13.89 12.32 20.04
C SER A 90 -13.11 11.00 20.07
N THR A 91 -13.78 9.91 20.43
CA THR A 91 -13.15 8.59 20.64
C THR A 91 -13.35 7.65 19.45
N LYS A 92 -14.31 8.00 18.59
CA LYS A 92 -14.70 7.27 17.38
C LYS A 92 -13.51 6.95 16.47
N SER A 93 -12.84 7.98 15.95
CA SER A 93 -11.73 7.77 15.01
C SER A 93 -10.53 7.01 15.63
N PRO A 94 -10.00 7.38 16.82
CA PRO A 94 -8.84 6.69 17.38
C PRO A 94 -9.15 5.25 17.79
N CYS A 95 -10.35 4.95 18.30
CA CYS A 95 -10.72 3.58 18.70
C CYS A 95 -10.90 2.66 17.47
N LEU A 96 -11.59 3.11 16.43
CA LEU A 96 -11.87 2.29 15.24
C LEU A 96 -10.61 2.00 14.41
N ASN A 97 -9.72 2.98 14.30
CA ASN A 97 -8.51 2.92 13.48
C ASN A 97 -7.26 2.54 14.29
N HIS A 98 -7.45 2.13 15.54
CA HIS A 98 -6.37 1.72 16.42
C HIS A 98 -5.53 0.61 15.79
N ARG A 99 -4.21 0.74 15.87
CA ARG A 99 -3.25 -0.25 15.37
C ARG A 99 -2.66 -0.98 16.56
N CYS A 100 -3.00 -2.25 16.73
CA CYS A 100 -2.35 -3.11 17.73
C CYS A 100 -1.01 -3.62 17.20
N ALA A 101 -0.38 -4.57 17.92
CA ALA A 101 0.81 -5.26 17.45
C ALA A 101 0.71 -5.70 15.99
N LYS A 102 1.81 -5.49 15.25
CA LYS A 102 1.94 -5.66 13.80
C LYS A 102 1.09 -4.71 12.94
N GLY A 103 0.55 -3.65 13.52
CA GLY A 103 -0.19 -2.63 12.79
C GLY A 103 -1.61 -3.03 12.39
N ASN A 104 -2.16 -4.10 12.97
CA ASN A 104 -3.49 -4.58 12.63
C ASN A 104 -4.58 -3.70 13.25
N THR A 105 -5.66 -3.50 12.52
CA THR A 105 -6.85 -2.75 12.97
C THR A 105 -8.02 -3.70 13.23
N ALA A 106 -9.09 -3.21 13.86
CA ALA A 106 -10.31 -3.98 14.05
C ALA A 106 -10.86 -4.58 12.74
N LEU A 107 -10.75 -3.85 11.63
CA LEU A 107 -11.14 -4.33 10.30
C LEU A 107 -10.29 -5.50 9.80
N HIS A 108 -8.99 -5.57 10.12
CA HIS A 108 -8.15 -6.71 9.72
C HIS A 108 -8.62 -8.01 10.39
N PHE A 109 -8.93 -7.95 11.69
CA PHE A 109 -9.44 -9.10 12.43
C PHE A 109 -10.84 -9.49 11.96
N ALA A 110 -11.74 -8.52 11.80
CA ALA A 110 -13.09 -8.79 11.32
C ALA A 110 -13.09 -9.42 9.92
N ALA A 111 -12.20 -8.97 9.03
CA ALA A 111 -12.03 -9.52 7.68
C ALA A 111 -11.46 -10.94 7.69
N PHE A 112 -10.51 -11.24 8.58
CA PHE A 112 -9.95 -12.58 8.73
C PHE A 112 -10.97 -13.59 9.29
N HIS A 113 -11.86 -13.15 10.18
CA HIS A 113 -12.92 -13.96 10.77
C HIS A 113 -14.22 -13.98 9.94
N ASN A 114 -14.26 -13.31 8.78
CA ASN A 114 -15.44 -13.16 7.94
C ASN A 114 -16.69 -12.64 8.70
N MET A 115 -16.48 -11.69 9.62
CA MET A 115 -17.54 -11.10 10.44
C MET A 115 -18.26 -9.98 9.69
N HIS A 116 -19.10 -10.35 8.73
CA HIS A 116 -19.77 -9.43 7.81
C HIS A 116 -20.51 -8.28 8.51
N GLU A 117 -21.31 -8.59 9.53
CA GLU A 117 -22.09 -7.57 10.25
C GLU A 117 -21.18 -6.54 10.95
N ILE A 118 -20.11 -7.01 11.59
CA ILE A 118 -19.12 -6.15 12.25
C ILE A 118 -18.41 -5.27 11.22
N ILE A 119 -18.01 -5.83 10.07
CA ILE A 119 -17.37 -5.06 8.99
C ILE A 119 -18.28 -3.93 8.52
N VAL A 120 -19.55 -4.23 8.24
CA VAL A 120 -20.53 -3.23 7.81
C VAL A 120 -20.70 -2.15 8.88
N MET A 121 -20.79 -2.53 10.15
CA MET A 121 -20.95 -1.60 11.26
C MET A 121 -19.70 -0.73 11.48
N LEU A 122 -18.50 -1.29 11.39
CA LEU A 122 -17.24 -0.54 11.47
C LEU A 122 -17.12 0.48 10.32
N LEU A 123 -17.47 0.09 9.09
CA LEU A 123 -17.43 0.98 7.93
C LEU A 123 -18.47 2.10 8.05
N LYS A 124 -19.70 1.79 8.47
CA LYS A 124 -20.73 2.80 8.79
C LYS A 124 -20.27 3.75 9.90
N ALA A 125 -19.52 3.24 10.87
CA ALA A 125 -18.91 4.02 11.92
C ALA A 125 -17.70 4.86 11.44
N GLY A 126 -17.25 4.73 10.18
CA GLY A 126 -16.15 5.51 9.63
C GLY A 126 -14.76 4.92 9.87
N ALA A 127 -14.65 3.62 10.16
CA ALA A 127 -13.38 2.91 10.15
C ALA A 127 -12.74 2.97 8.76
N ASN A 128 -11.43 3.16 8.70
CA ASN A 128 -10.69 3.33 7.44
C ASN A 128 -10.27 1.96 6.86
N PRO A 129 -10.82 1.53 5.71
CA PRO A 129 -10.51 0.23 5.10
C PRO A 129 -9.16 0.19 4.36
N TYR A 130 -8.43 1.31 4.30
CA TYR A 130 -7.17 1.41 3.55
C TYR A 130 -5.92 1.32 4.42
N ILE A 131 -6.08 1.24 5.74
CA ILE A 131 -4.95 1.14 6.66
C ILE A 131 -4.23 -0.17 6.35
N ARG A 132 -2.91 -0.09 6.16
CA ARG A 132 -2.05 -1.25 5.98
C ARG A 132 -1.40 -1.65 7.29
N ASN A 133 -1.44 -2.94 7.60
CA ASN A 133 -0.64 -3.51 8.68
C ASN A 133 0.87 -3.53 8.29
N ASP A 134 1.71 -4.05 9.18
CA ASP A 134 3.17 -4.03 8.99
C ASP A 134 3.63 -4.98 7.87
N GLN A 135 2.79 -5.93 7.48
CA GLN A 135 2.96 -6.77 6.28
C GLN A 135 2.50 -6.08 5.00
N ARG A 136 2.09 -4.80 5.06
CA ARG A 136 1.54 -4.00 3.96
C ARG A 136 0.19 -4.50 3.41
N LEU A 137 -0.49 -5.37 4.15
CA LEU A 137 -1.81 -5.89 3.81
C LEU A 137 -2.89 -4.92 4.30
N ARG A 138 -3.95 -4.74 3.51
CA ARG A 138 -5.19 -4.07 3.93
C ARG A 138 -6.15 -5.11 4.52
N PRO A 139 -7.21 -4.67 5.24
CA PRO A 139 -8.27 -5.58 5.70
C PRO A 139 -8.81 -6.51 4.61
N LEU A 140 -9.02 -6.00 3.39
CA LEU A 140 -9.54 -6.82 2.27
C LEU A 140 -8.56 -7.92 1.85
N ASP A 141 -7.27 -7.70 2.04
CA ASP A 141 -6.22 -8.65 1.66
C ASP A 141 -6.12 -9.78 2.72
N CYS A 142 -6.78 -9.63 3.89
CA CYS A 142 -6.86 -10.62 4.97
C CYS A 142 -8.10 -11.52 4.88
N SER A 143 -9.05 -11.24 3.98
CA SER A 143 -10.26 -12.04 3.79
C SER A 143 -10.13 -13.01 2.62
N HIS A 144 -10.71 -14.20 2.76
CA HIS A 144 -10.80 -15.19 1.68
C HIS A 144 -12.21 -15.29 1.06
N GLU A 145 -13.20 -14.63 1.67
CA GLU A 145 -14.61 -14.79 1.32
C GLU A 145 -15.11 -13.60 0.49
N GLU A 146 -15.82 -13.89 -0.60
CA GLU A 146 -16.26 -12.90 -1.59
C GLU A 146 -17.20 -11.85 -0.99
N GLU A 147 -18.08 -12.26 -0.06
CA GLU A 147 -19.03 -11.37 0.59
C GLU A 147 -18.33 -10.33 1.49
N THR A 148 -17.27 -10.73 2.19
CA THR A 148 -16.43 -9.83 2.99
C THR A 148 -15.67 -8.85 2.09
N VAL A 149 -15.12 -9.34 0.98
CA VAL A 149 -14.44 -8.50 -0.02
C VAL A 149 -15.43 -7.47 -0.59
N LEU A 150 -16.66 -7.90 -0.89
CA LEU A 150 -17.72 -7.03 -1.37
C LEU A 150 -18.12 -5.99 -0.32
N ALA A 151 -18.26 -6.35 0.95
CA ALA A 151 -18.57 -5.40 2.02
C ALA A 151 -17.49 -4.31 2.16
N LEU A 152 -16.21 -4.69 2.09
CA LEU A 152 -15.07 -3.79 2.14
C LEU A 152 -14.91 -2.92 0.88
N THR A 153 -15.40 -3.39 -0.28
CA THR A 153 -15.29 -2.70 -1.57
C THR A 153 -16.52 -1.84 -1.90
N SER A 154 -17.72 -2.23 -1.45
CA SER A 154 -18.99 -1.59 -1.81
C SER A 154 -19.23 -0.26 -1.09
N GLN A 155 -18.69 -0.10 0.13
CA GLN A 155 -18.77 1.16 0.90
C GLN A 155 -17.69 2.19 0.46
N VAL A 156 -16.85 1.81 -0.51
CA VAL A 156 -15.90 2.71 -1.16
C VAL A 156 -16.63 3.45 -2.27
N ARG A 157 -16.92 4.74 -2.06
CA ARG A 157 -17.23 5.61 -3.21
C ARG A 157 -16.11 5.42 -4.23
N PRO A 158 -16.40 5.20 -5.53
CA PRO A 158 -15.36 5.17 -6.54
C PRO A 158 -14.55 6.46 -6.38
N TYR A 159 -13.26 6.29 -6.12
CA TYR A 159 -12.31 7.36 -5.90
C TYR A 159 -12.45 8.41 -7.00
N SER A 160 -13.11 9.53 -6.71
CA SER A 160 -12.95 10.73 -7.52
C SER A 160 -11.64 11.38 -7.06
N PRO A 161 -10.58 11.41 -7.87
CA PRO A 161 -9.36 12.09 -7.48
C PRO A 161 -9.69 13.54 -7.10
N PRO A 162 -9.17 14.07 -5.98
CA PRO A 162 -9.37 15.47 -5.63
C PRO A 162 -8.85 16.35 -6.76
N ALA A 163 -9.68 17.28 -7.24
CA ALA A 163 -9.40 18.17 -8.37
C ALA A 163 -8.26 19.20 -8.13
N SER A 164 -7.32 18.90 -7.24
CA SER A 164 -6.26 19.81 -6.84
C SER A 164 -4.94 19.06 -6.63
N SER A 165 -4.39 18.47 -7.69
CA SER A 165 -2.94 18.40 -7.94
C SER A 165 -2.69 17.71 -9.30
N PHE A 166 -3.13 18.33 -10.39
CA PHE A 166 -2.61 18.01 -11.72
C PHE A 166 -1.76 19.19 -12.17
N SER A 167 -0.52 19.26 -11.69
CA SER A 167 0.46 20.26 -12.15
C SER A 167 1.02 19.96 -13.55
N SER A 168 0.48 18.98 -14.28
CA SER A 168 0.91 18.70 -15.65
C SER A 168 -0.19 19.01 -16.66
N VAL A 169 0.06 20.04 -17.48
CA VAL A 169 -0.73 20.42 -18.66
C VAL A 169 -0.97 19.22 -19.60
N LEU A 170 -0.07 18.24 -19.58
CA LEU A 170 -0.17 16.99 -20.35
C LEU A 170 -1.35 16.11 -19.91
N LEU A 171 -1.65 16.02 -18.61
CA LEU A 171 -2.81 15.25 -18.13
C LEU A 171 -4.13 15.95 -18.44
N GLN A 172 -4.15 17.29 -18.37
CA GLN A 172 -5.32 18.09 -18.68
C GLN A 172 -5.73 17.98 -20.16
N LYS A 173 -4.74 17.89 -21.06
CA LYS A 173 -4.96 17.72 -22.51
C LYS A 173 -5.31 16.29 -22.92
N ALA A 174 -4.88 15.30 -22.14
CA ALA A 174 -5.28 13.90 -22.31
C ALA A 174 -6.73 13.66 -21.86
N ALA A 175 -7.16 14.30 -20.77
CA ALA A 175 -8.54 14.23 -20.28
C ALA A 175 -9.55 14.90 -21.24
N ALA A 176 -9.17 15.99 -21.90
CA ALA A 176 -10.01 16.68 -22.88
C ALA A 176 -10.24 15.90 -24.19
N ARG A 177 -9.49 14.81 -24.44
CA ARG A 177 -9.64 13.96 -25.64
C ARG A 177 -10.62 12.79 -25.47
N GLN A 178 -11.19 12.60 -24.29
CA GLN A 178 -12.15 11.51 -24.01
C GLN A 178 -13.59 12.00 -23.83
N GLN A 179 -14.03 13.02 -24.57
CA GLN A 179 -15.46 13.23 -24.75
C GLN A 179 -15.97 12.40 -25.94
N PRO A 180 -17.12 11.69 -25.81
CA PRO A 180 -17.77 11.06 -26.95
C PRO A 180 -18.18 12.14 -27.98
N PRO A 181 -18.34 11.78 -29.27
CA PRO A 181 -18.69 12.76 -30.29
C PRO A 181 -20.09 13.32 -30.01
N HIS A 182 -20.16 14.57 -29.58
CA HIS A 182 -21.40 15.32 -29.54
C HIS A 182 -21.79 15.71 -30.97
N THR A 183 -23.01 15.33 -31.36
CA THR A 183 -23.70 15.79 -32.57
C THR A 183 -23.79 17.33 -32.58
N PRO A 184 -23.62 17.98 -33.74
CA PRO A 184 -23.69 19.44 -33.80
C PRO A 184 -25.12 19.92 -33.53
N PRO A 185 -25.33 20.95 -32.70
CA PRO A 185 -26.63 21.60 -32.60
C PRO A 185 -26.83 22.51 -33.82
N ASP A 186 -27.97 22.35 -34.50
CA ASP A 186 -28.48 23.28 -35.50
C ASP A 186 -28.66 24.66 -34.89
N ILE A 187 -27.93 25.65 -35.42
CA ILE A 187 -28.09 27.06 -35.06
C ILE A 187 -28.73 27.79 -36.24
N THR A 188 -30.00 27.46 -36.52
CA THR A 188 -30.88 28.26 -37.38
C THR A 188 -32.17 28.60 -36.64
N SER A 189 -32.05 29.25 -35.50
CA SER A 189 -33.14 30.03 -34.90
C SER A 189 -32.60 30.81 -33.72
N THR A 190 -32.17 32.04 -33.96
CA THR A 190 -32.36 33.25 -33.10
C THR A 190 -31.41 34.31 -33.66
N ILE A 191 -31.79 34.85 -34.81
CA ILE A 191 -31.32 36.16 -35.27
C ILE A 191 -32.29 37.16 -34.65
N SER A 192 -31.81 37.98 -33.72
CA SER A 192 -32.45 39.26 -33.36
C SER A 192 -31.48 40.41 -33.66
N GLN A 193 -31.57 40.80 -34.92
CA GLN A 193 -31.50 42.11 -35.59
C GLN A 193 -30.99 43.44 -34.97
N ASP A 194 -30.27 43.53 -33.86
CA ASP A 194 -29.94 44.88 -33.30
C ASP A 194 -28.44 45.23 -33.16
N TYR A 195 -27.56 44.89 -34.12
CA TYR A 195 -26.16 45.33 -34.00
C TYR A 195 -25.38 45.54 -35.30
N PHE A 196 -26.03 46.05 -36.36
CA PHE A 196 -25.31 46.56 -37.54
C PHE A 196 -25.79 47.96 -37.89
N ASP A 197 -25.10 48.98 -37.37
CA ASP A 197 -24.97 50.29 -38.01
C ASP A 197 -23.64 50.97 -37.62
N SER A 198 -22.59 50.58 -38.36
CA SER A 198 -21.46 51.36 -38.93
C SER A 198 -20.61 52.40 -38.12
N PRO A 199 -19.33 52.62 -38.54
CA PRO A 199 -18.17 52.97 -37.69
C PRO A 199 -17.71 54.44 -37.82
N PRO A 200 -16.64 54.92 -37.11
CA PRO A 200 -15.32 54.97 -37.76
C PRO A 200 -14.03 54.96 -36.88
N LYS A 201 -12.92 54.56 -37.52
CA LYS A 201 -11.52 55.06 -37.44
C LYS A 201 -10.81 55.15 -36.07
N SER A 202 -9.85 54.24 -35.83
CA SER A 202 -8.79 54.43 -34.83
C SER A 202 -7.46 54.81 -35.49
N THR A 203 -7.04 56.04 -35.23
CA THR A 203 -5.74 56.60 -35.58
C THR A 203 -4.64 56.11 -34.62
N ARG A 204 -3.60 55.54 -35.21
CA ARG A 204 -2.32 55.19 -34.58
C ARG A 204 -1.57 56.41 -34.02
N PRO A 205 -0.77 56.25 -32.95
CA PRO A 205 0.70 56.42 -33.05
C PRO A 205 1.41 55.26 -32.31
N ARG A 206 2.52 54.60 -32.68
CA ARG A 206 3.85 54.88 -33.28
C ARG A 206 4.81 55.77 -32.46
N SER A 207 5.55 55.12 -31.57
CA SER A 207 6.93 55.43 -31.12
C SER A 207 7.64 54.08 -30.93
N LYS A 208 8.60 53.63 -31.75
CA LYS A 208 10.02 54.00 -31.87
C LYS A 208 10.77 53.98 -30.54
N ASP A 209 11.53 52.89 -30.31
CA ASP A 209 12.92 52.80 -29.80
C ASP A 209 13.30 51.30 -29.87
N SER A 210 14.03 50.86 -30.90
CA SER A 210 15.49 50.78 -31.06
C SER A 210 16.17 49.70 -30.20
N SER A 211 16.80 48.76 -30.93
CA SER A 211 17.88 47.84 -30.55
C SER A 211 17.62 46.82 -29.44
N ILE A 212 17.41 45.56 -29.83
CA ILE A 212 18.15 44.39 -29.30
C ILE A 212 18.00 43.27 -30.33
N SER A 213 19.14 42.88 -30.94
CA SER A 213 19.28 41.71 -31.79
C SER A 213 19.44 40.48 -30.91
N ILE A 214 18.60 39.45 -31.08
CA ILE A 214 18.82 38.12 -30.48
C ILE A 214 18.77 37.08 -31.62
N PRO A 215 19.76 36.16 -31.71
CA PRO A 215 19.88 35.24 -32.83
C PRO A 215 18.84 34.12 -32.76
N THR A 216 18.26 33.77 -33.91
CA THR A 216 17.46 32.56 -34.12
C THR A 216 18.33 31.30 -34.07
N PRO A 217 18.01 30.27 -33.27
CA PRO A 217 18.61 28.95 -33.40
C PRO A 217 17.98 28.17 -34.59
N PRO A 218 18.74 27.26 -35.22
CA PRO A 218 18.30 26.56 -36.44
C PRO A 218 17.26 25.47 -36.15
N PRO A 219 16.44 25.06 -37.14
CA PRO A 219 15.47 23.99 -36.97
C PRO A 219 16.18 22.62 -36.96
N SER A 220 16.01 21.86 -35.89
CA SER A 220 16.42 20.45 -35.83
C SER A 220 15.52 19.58 -36.73
N PRO A 221 16.09 18.55 -37.39
CA PRO A 221 15.43 17.85 -38.48
C PRO A 221 14.35 16.88 -38.01
N THR A 222 13.40 16.74 -38.92
CA THR A 222 12.24 15.85 -38.94
C THR A 222 12.56 14.37 -38.70
N ARG A 223 11.60 13.74 -38.02
CA ARG A 223 11.26 12.31 -37.95
C ARG A 223 11.84 11.45 -39.09
N THR A 224 12.51 10.37 -38.71
CA THR A 224 12.41 9.09 -39.42
C THR A 224 12.33 7.97 -38.40
N CYS A 225 11.11 7.48 -38.18
CA CYS A 225 10.83 6.16 -37.65
C CYS A 225 11.29 5.10 -38.66
N ASN A 226 11.98 4.06 -38.21
CA ASN A 226 11.97 2.71 -38.80
C ASN A 226 12.75 1.73 -37.90
N ASN A 227 12.04 0.95 -37.10
CA ASN A 227 12.48 -0.35 -36.60
C ASN A 227 11.35 -1.34 -36.94
N PRO A 228 11.62 -2.47 -37.60
CA PRO A 228 10.64 -3.55 -37.66
C PRO A 228 10.85 -4.43 -36.43
N THR A 229 10.00 -4.30 -35.41
CA THR A 229 9.88 -5.34 -34.38
C THR A 229 8.85 -6.37 -34.83
N PRO A 230 9.15 -7.68 -34.71
CA PRO A 230 8.16 -8.71 -34.96
C PRO A 230 7.08 -8.63 -33.87
N THR A 231 5.84 -8.64 -34.34
CA THR A 231 4.63 -8.68 -33.55
C THR A 231 4.57 -9.96 -32.72
N VAL A 232 4.70 -9.85 -31.41
CA VAL A 232 4.12 -10.83 -30.47
C VAL A 232 2.94 -10.15 -29.79
N VAL A 233 1.76 -10.57 -30.21
CA VAL A 233 0.48 -10.39 -29.55
C VAL A 233 0.60 -10.89 -28.10
N ASP A 234 0.43 -10.02 -27.12
CA ASP A 234 0.07 -10.46 -25.76
C ASP A 234 -1.20 -9.75 -25.32
N ASN A 235 -2.18 -10.57 -25.00
CA ASN A 235 -3.55 -10.23 -24.69
C ASN A 235 -3.63 -9.61 -23.29
N GLY A 236 -4.24 -8.42 -23.21
CA GLY A 236 -5.36 -8.13 -22.29
C GLY A 236 -5.32 -8.53 -20.81
N THR A 237 -4.20 -8.91 -20.21
CA THR A 237 -4.12 -9.14 -18.76
C THR A 237 -3.82 -7.82 -18.07
N ARG A 238 -4.71 -7.42 -17.16
CA ARG A 238 -4.47 -6.30 -16.23
C ARG A 238 -3.27 -6.67 -15.34
N ARG A 239 -2.05 -6.41 -15.82
CA ARG A 239 -0.84 -6.67 -15.05
C ARG A 239 -0.90 -5.82 -13.78
N ALA A 240 -1.00 -6.48 -12.63
CA ALA A 240 -0.71 -5.86 -11.36
C ALA A 240 0.63 -5.13 -11.50
N ARG A 241 0.68 -3.87 -11.06
CA ARG A 241 1.87 -3.02 -11.21
C ARG A 241 2.94 -3.49 -10.22
N PHE A 242 3.54 -4.65 -10.50
CA PHE A 242 4.70 -5.13 -9.78
C PHE A 242 5.85 -4.16 -10.03
N THR A 243 6.52 -3.75 -8.95
CA THR A 243 7.74 -2.96 -9.06
C THR A 243 8.79 -3.74 -9.85
N LEU A 244 9.64 -3.04 -10.61
CA LEU A 244 10.76 -3.68 -11.30
C LEU A 244 11.59 -4.57 -10.35
N GLN A 245 11.76 -4.11 -9.12
CA GLN A 245 12.47 -4.85 -8.08
C GLN A 245 11.77 -6.16 -7.69
N SER A 246 10.44 -6.17 -7.57
CA SER A 246 9.72 -7.39 -7.21
C SER A 246 9.77 -8.42 -8.34
N VAL A 247 9.72 -7.98 -9.60
CA VAL A 247 9.89 -8.86 -10.76
C VAL A 247 11.29 -9.48 -10.75
N PHE A 248 12.33 -8.66 -10.54
CA PHE A 248 13.71 -9.15 -10.45
C PHE A 248 13.89 -10.22 -9.36
N ILE A 249 13.37 -9.98 -8.15
CA ILE A 249 13.50 -10.93 -7.04
C ILE A 249 12.75 -12.23 -7.34
N ASP A 250 11.54 -12.16 -7.91
CA ASP A 250 10.75 -13.33 -8.28
C ASP A 250 11.46 -14.15 -9.36
N SER A 251 12.07 -13.49 -10.36
CA SER A 251 12.93 -14.16 -11.35
C SER A 251 14.14 -14.84 -10.70
N CYS A 252 14.75 -14.25 -9.67
CA CYS A 252 15.84 -14.88 -8.92
C CYS A 252 15.39 -16.11 -8.12
N MET A 253 14.16 -16.12 -7.63
CA MET A 253 13.57 -17.24 -6.90
C MET A 253 13.24 -18.42 -7.84
N ASN A 254 12.68 -18.10 -9.01
CA ASN A 254 12.24 -19.08 -10.00
C ASN A 254 13.35 -19.58 -10.93
N GLY A 255 14.53 -18.93 -10.93
CA GLY A 255 15.67 -19.34 -11.77
C GLY A 255 15.62 -18.80 -13.20
N ASP A 256 14.79 -17.79 -13.47
CA ASP A 256 14.61 -17.24 -14.82
C ASP A 256 15.76 -16.27 -15.17
N ILE A 257 16.71 -16.76 -15.95
CA ILE A 257 17.92 -16.03 -16.35
C ILE A 257 17.59 -14.83 -17.24
N ASP A 258 16.67 -15.00 -18.18
CA ASP A 258 16.34 -13.98 -19.17
C ASP A 258 15.61 -12.81 -18.51
N ALA A 259 14.67 -13.10 -17.61
CA ALA A 259 14.00 -12.08 -16.83
C ALA A 259 14.94 -11.36 -15.85
N VAL A 260 15.90 -12.07 -15.27
CA VAL A 260 16.97 -11.47 -14.43
C VAL A 260 17.81 -10.49 -15.26
N GLN A 261 18.22 -10.86 -16.48
CA GLN A 261 18.99 -9.98 -17.35
C GLN A 261 18.20 -8.75 -17.81
N ASP A 262 16.94 -8.95 -18.24
CA ASP A 262 16.05 -7.86 -18.64
C ASP A 262 15.82 -6.89 -17.47
N ALA A 263 15.57 -7.40 -16.26
CA ALA A 263 15.37 -6.55 -15.09
C ALA A 263 16.63 -5.77 -14.69
N LEU A 264 17.82 -6.39 -14.78
CA LEU A 264 19.09 -5.70 -14.56
C LEU A 264 19.35 -4.61 -15.62
N SER A 265 19.02 -4.88 -16.89
CA SER A 265 19.15 -3.89 -17.97
C SER A 265 18.25 -2.67 -17.76
N ARG A 266 17.10 -2.87 -17.10
CA ARG A 266 16.16 -1.81 -16.69
C ARG A 266 16.55 -1.10 -15.39
N GLY A 267 17.67 -1.47 -14.78
CA GLY A 267 18.19 -0.84 -13.57
C GLY A 267 17.64 -1.40 -12.25
N ALA A 268 17.27 -2.68 -12.20
CA ALA A 268 16.96 -3.36 -10.94
C ALA A 268 18.15 -3.30 -9.98
N LYS A 269 17.87 -3.09 -8.69
CA LYS A 269 18.91 -3.01 -7.65
C LYS A 269 19.40 -4.42 -7.33
N ILE A 270 20.66 -4.70 -7.66
CA ILE A 270 21.30 -6.01 -7.46
C ILE A 270 21.48 -6.38 -5.98
N ASN A 271 21.62 -5.41 -5.08
CA ASN A 271 21.83 -5.61 -3.64
C ASN A 271 20.58 -5.28 -2.81
N ALA A 272 19.37 -5.42 -3.38
CA ALA A 272 18.15 -5.06 -2.65
C ALA A 272 17.82 -6.06 -1.54
N ARG A 273 17.34 -5.53 -0.41
CA ARG A 273 16.84 -6.32 0.73
C ARG A 273 15.40 -6.74 0.44
N HIS A 274 15.10 -8.02 0.58
CA HIS A 274 13.77 -8.56 0.32
C HIS A 274 13.28 -9.53 1.41
N GLY A 275 11.98 -9.44 1.70
CA GLY A 275 11.30 -10.30 2.66
C GLY A 275 11.53 -9.93 4.13
N ALA A 276 11.00 -10.75 5.04
CA ALA A 276 11.10 -10.54 6.48
C ALA A 276 12.53 -10.68 7.05
N ASN A 277 13.40 -11.41 6.33
CA ASN A 277 14.77 -11.68 6.75
C ASN A 277 15.77 -10.77 6.04
N ASP A 278 15.30 -9.75 5.32
CA ASP A 278 16.14 -8.83 4.55
C ASP A 278 17.17 -9.55 3.65
N LYS A 279 16.79 -10.65 3.00
CA LYS A 279 17.71 -11.43 2.16
C LYS A 279 18.08 -10.65 0.91
N SER A 280 19.33 -10.79 0.47
CA SER A 280 19.78 -10.28 -0.82
C SER A 280 19.25 -11.16 -1.97
N PRO A 281 19.23 -10.67 -3.22
CA PRO A 281 18.80 -11.46 -4.37
C PRO A 281 19.70 -12.69 -4.59
N LEU A 282 20.99 -12.57 -4.28
CA LEU A 282 21.94 -13.68 -4.31
C LEU A 282 21.63 -14.72 -3.24
N MET A 283 21.31 -14.32 -2.00
CA MET A 283 20.88 -15.26 -0.96
C MET A 283 19.60 -15.99 -1.35
N ILE A 284 18.67 -15.31 -2.02
CA ILE A 284 17.42 -15.93 -2.50
C ILE A 284 17.72 -16.98 -3.58
N ALA A 285 18.59 -16.67 -4.53
CA ALA A 285 19.02 -17.63 -5.54
C ALA A 285 19.70 -18.85 -4.91
N LEU A 286 20.58 -18.65 -3.92
CA LEU A 286 21.27 -19.74 -3.21
C LEU A 286 20.30 -20.62 -2.41
N VAL A 287 19.35 -20.02 -1.69
CA VAL A 287 18.35 -20.76 -0.89
C VAL A 287 17.41 -21.59 -1.76
N ASN A 288 17.08 -21.13 -2.96
CA ASN A 288 16.22 -21.85 -3.92
C ASN A 288 17.02 -22.71 -4.91
N ASP A 289 18.30 -22.93 -4.65
CA ASP A 289 19.19 -23.75 -5.45
C ASP A 289 19.39 -23.30 -6.92
N GLN A 290 19.15 -22.02 -7.20
CA GLN A 290 19.21 -21.43 -8.55
C GLN A 290 20.64 -21.07 -8.95
N GLU A 291 21.42 -22.08 -9.31
CA GLU A 291 22.85 -21.96 -9.60
C GLU A 291 23.17 -21.04 -10.78
N ASN A 292 22.43 -21.15 -11.89
CA ASN A 292 22.71 -20.34 -13.08
C ASN A 292 22.50 -18.84 -12.80
N VAL A 293 21.46 -18.51 -12.04
CA VAL A 293 21.20 -17.14 -11.59
C VAL A 293 22.28 -16.68 -10.62
N ALA A 294 22.69 -17.52 -9.65
CA ALA A 294 23.76 -17.19 -8.73
C ALA A 294 25.10 -16.93 -9.44
N ARG A 295 25.45 -17.74 -10.45
CA ARG A 295 26.64 -17.53 -11.30
C ARG A 295 26.56 -16.21 -12.06
N LEU A 296 25.40 -15.88 -12.63
CA LEU A 296 25.19 -14.62 -13.33
C LEU A 296 25.35 -13.42 -12.38
N LEU A 297 24.74 -13.47 -11.20
CA LEU A 297 24.84 -12.41 -10.21
C LEU A 297 26.29 -12.23 -9.71
N LEU A 298 27.02 -13.32 -9.44
CA LEU A 298 28.42 -13.30 -9.03
C LEU A 298 29.39 -12.89 -10.15
N SER A 299 28.99 -12.99 -11.42
CA SER A 299 29.80 -12.49 -12.54
C SER A 299 29.84 -10.95 -12.61
N ARG A 300 28.90 -10.28 -11.94
CA ARG A 300 28.81 -8.81 -11.91
C ARG A 300 29.67 -8.23 -10.80
N GLN A 301 30.36 -7.13 -11.10
CA GLN A 301 31.22 -6.41 -10.15
C GLN A 301 30.43 -5.58 -9.13
N ASP A 302 29.16 -5.27 -9.43
CA ASP A 302 28.31 -4.42 -8.59
C ASP A 302 27.74 -5.14 -7.35
N ILE A 303 28.04 -6.43 -7.18
CA ILE A 303 27.45 -7.27 -6.14
C ILE A 303 28.18 -7.12 -4.81
N ASN A 304 27.43 -6.91 -3.73
CA ASN A 304 28.00 -6.86 -2.39
C ASN A 304 28.00 -8.27 -1.78
N ILE A 305 29.19 -8.85 -1.67
CA ILE A 305 29.41 -10.23 -1.22
C ILE A 305 29.32 -10.34 0.31
N ASN A 306 29.65 -9.28 1.05
CA ASN A 306 29.72 -9.27 2.52
C ASN A 306 28.37 -8.92 3.18
N TYR A 307 27.27 -9.06 2.44
CA TYR A 307 25.97 -8.70 2.95
C TYR A 307 25.47 -9.73 3.96
N GLN A 308 24.88 -9.23 5.06
CA GLN A 308 24.28 -10.03 6.13
C GLN A 308 22.76 -9.88 6.13
N ASP A 309 22.07 -11.00 6.31
CA ASP A 309 20.62 -11.02 6.51
C ASP A 309 20.23 -10.57 7.94
N SER A 310 18.94 -10.48 8.25
CA SER A 310 18.48 -10.08 9.60
C SER A 310 18.92 -11.04 10.72
N ASN A 311 19.39 -12.24 10.38
CA ASN A 311 19.91 -13.24 11.32
C ASN A 311 21.44 -13.19 11.43
N GLY A 312 22.10 -12.22 10.76
CA GLY A 312 23.55 -12.09 10.70
C GLY A 312 24.23 -13.12 9.79
N LYS A 313 23.47 -13.86 8.97
CA LYS A 313 24.03 -14.85 8.04
C LYS A 313 24.53 -14.20 6.77
N GLU A 314 25.70 -14.63 6.32
CA GLU A 314 26.32 -14.18 5.07
C GLU A 314 25.97 -15.13 3.92
N HIS A 315 26.24 -14.73 2.68
CA HIS A 315 26.03 -15.60 1.51
C HIS A 315 26.77 -16.93 1.61
N GLN A 316 27.96 -16.93 2.24
CA GLN A 316 28.78 -18.11 2.45
C GLN A 316 28.08 -19.17 3.30
N ASP A 317 27.27 -18.76 4.28
CA ASP A 317 26.54 -19.69 5.14
C ASP A 317 25.51 -20.51 4.33
N PHE A 318 24.96 -19.94 3.26
CA PHE A 318 24.04 -20.63 2.36
C PHE A 318 24.75 -21.50 1.32
N LEU A 319 26.00 -21.19 0.98
CA LEU A 319 26.84 -22.00 0.09
C LEU A 319 27.32 -23.30 0.75
N LEU A 320 27.54 -23.30 2.07
CA LEU A 320 27.97 -24.49 2.83
C LEU A 320 26.92 -25.61 2.87
N HIS A 321 25.65 -25.27 2.66
CA HIS A 321 24.54 -26.23 2.69
C HIS A 321 24.20 -26.79 1.30
N SER A 322 24.85 -26.30 0.24
CA SER A 322 24.67 -26.77 -1.13
C SER A 322 25.90 -27.57 -1.56
N ASP A 323 25.71 -28.75 -2.17
CA ASP A 323 26.80 -29.64 -2.66
C ASP A 323 27.62 -29.05 -3.84
N LYS A 324 27.70 -27.71 -3.94
CA LYS A 324 28.10 -26.96 -5.13
C LYS A 324 29.53 -26.41 -5.02
N SER A 325 30.49 -27.32 -5.18
CA SER A 325 31.94 -27.05 -5.17
C SER A 325 32.38 -25.93 -6.12
N GLU A 326 31.75 -25.82 -7.31
CA GLU A 326 32.12 -24.82 -8.31
C GLU A 326 31.64 -23.40 -7.97
N LEU A 327 30.44 -23.25 -7.39
CA LEU A 327 29.93 -21.95 -6.94
C LEU A 327 30.76 -21.41 -5.78
N ALA A 328 31.17 -22.27 -4.84
CA ALA A 328 32.06 -21.89 -3.74
C ALA A 328 33.43 -21.41 -4.25
N THR A 329 33.97 -22.06 -5.28
CA THR A 329 35.21 -21.63 -5.95
C THR A 329 35.07 -20.26 -6.61
N LEU A 330 33.95 -20.02 -7.31
CA LEU A 330 33.66 -18.75 -7.97
C LEU A 330 33.40 -17.62 -6.97
N TYR A 331 32.80 -17.94 -5.82
CA TYR A 331 32.64 -17.02 -4.70
C TYR A 331 33.99 -16.61 -4.09
N GLY A 332 34.87 -17.58 -3.80
CA GLY A 332 36.21 -17.32 -3.25
C GLY A 332 37.05 -16.43 -4.17
N ASN A 333 36.98 -16.64 -5.49
CA ASN A 333 37.66 -15.80 -6.47
C ASN A 333 37.15 -14.35 -6.51
N ASN A 334 35.85 -14.12 -6.28
CA ASN A 334 35.29 -12.77 -6.20
C ASN A 334 35.54 -12.11 -4.85
N PHE A 335 35.51 -12.86 -3.74
CA PHE A 335 35.85 -12.36 -2.41
C PHE A 335 37.26 -11.78 -2.35
N LEU A 336 38.22 -12.42 -3.04
CA LEU A 336 39.60 -11.92 -3.17
C LEU A 336 39.74 -10.66 -4.03
N LYS A 337 38.81 -10.40 -4.96
CA LYS A 337 38.82 -9.19 -5.80
C LYS A 337 38.27 -7.95 -5.10
N HIS A 338 37.48 -8.13 -4.04
CA HIS A 338 36.81 -7.06 -3.30
C HIS A 338 37.45 -6.77 -1.93
N LYS A 339 38.67 -7.28 -1.68
CA LYS A 339 39.48 -7.06 -0.47
C LYS A 339 40.58 -6.03 -0.73
#